data_AF-A0A9E3XYM2-F1
#
_entry.id   AF-A0A9E3XYM2-F1
#
_cell.length_a   1.000
_cell.length_b   1.000
_cell.length_c   1.000
_cell.angle_alpha   90.00
_cell.angle_beta   90.00
_cell.angle_gamma   90.00
#
_symmetry.space_group_name_H-M   'P 1'
#
loop_
_entity.id
_entity.type
_entity.pdbx_description
1 polymer ?
#
loop_
_entity_poly.entity_id
_entity_poly.type
_entity_poly.pdbx_seq_one_letter_code
_entity_poly.pdbx_strand_id
1 'polypeptide(L)'
;MPTADATDLRRRATELRRFAHTLDTLRVHDLHLRTGPTTWLGPSPSACDADVRALAHGLSTSADDLRRTAARLERRAADLDAAARAAALAGIN
;
A
#
# COMPACT_ATOMS: atom_id res chain seq x y z
N MET A 1 -3.46 -1.67 -27.88
CA MET A 1 -2.26 -0.87 -27.55
C MET A 1 -2.49 -0.24 -26.18
N PRO A 2 -1.52 -0.29 -25.24
CA PRO A 2 -1.66 0.44 -23.98
C PRO A 2 -1.60 1.94 -24.20
N THR A 3 -2.45 2.71 -23.54
CA THR A 3 -2.41 4.19 -23.62
C THR A 3 -1.33 4.77 -22.72
N ALA A 4 -0.86 6.00 -23.01
CA ALA A 4 0.09 6.70 -22.16
C ALA A 4 -0.47 6.88 -20.73
N ASP A 5 -1.75 7.23 -20.62
CA ASP A 5 -2.46 7.37 -19.35
C ASP A 5 -2.55 6.04 -18.59
N ALA A 6 -2.88 4.94 -19.27
CA ALA A 6 -2.93 3.61 -18.65
C ALA A 6 -1.53 3.17 -18.17
N THR A 7 -0.47 3.56 -18.88
CA THR A 7 0.91 3.29 -18.49
C THR A 7 1.30 4.09 -17.24
N ASP A 8 0.94 5.37 -17.16
CA ASP A 8 1.21 6.20 -15.97
C ASP A 8 0.47 5.68 -14.72
N LEU A 9 -0.80 5.28 -14.87
CA LEU A 9 -1.58 4.68 -13.78
C LEU A 9 -0.92 3.39 -13.24
N ARG A 10 -0.40 2.53 -14.12
CA ARG A 10 0.32 1.31 -13.73
C ARG A 10 1.63 1.61 -13.03
N ARG A 11 2.37 2.62 -13.49
CA ARG A 11 3.60 3.09 -12.84
C ARG A 11 3.32 3.53 -11.41
N ARG A 12 2.31 4.40 -11.20
CA ARG A 12 1.89 4.84 -9.87
C ARG A 12 1.42 3.67 -9.00
N ALA A 13 0.64 2.73 -9.54
CA ALA A 13 0.22 1.54 -8.80
C ALA A 13 1.41 0.71 -8.31
N THR A 14 2.46 0.58 -9.15
CA THR A 14 3.70 -0.11 -8.79
C THR A 14 4.44 0.62 -7.66
N GLU A 15 4.55 1.95 -7.74
CA GLU A 15 5.16 2.77 -6.68
C GLU A 15 4.41 2.63 -5.36
N LEU A 16 3.08 2.67 -5.37
CA LEU A 16 2.25 2.47 -4.18
C LEU A 16 2.44 1.09 -3.55
N ARG A 17 2.53 0.03 -4.36
CA ARG A 17 2.82 -1.33 -3.85
C ARG A 17 4.20 -1.44 -3.24
N ARG A 18 5.20 -0.83 -3.90
CA ARG A 18 6.57 -0.80 -3.37
C ARG A 18 6.58 -0.10 -2.02
N PHE A 19 5.87 1.02 -1.89
CA PHE A 19 5.81 1.75 -0.63
C PHE A 19 5.07 0.97 0.46
N ALA A 20 3.94 0.31 0.12
CA ALA A 20 3.25 -0.58 1.05
C ALA A 20 4.17 -1.70 1.56
N HIS A 21 4.92 -2.34 0.66
CA HIS A 21 5.90 -3.36 1.03
C HIS A 21 6.99 -2.82 1.96
N THR A 22 7.50 -1.61 1.69
CA THR A 22 8.44 -0.95 2.60
C THR A 22 7.85 -0.82 4.01
N LEU A 23 6.58 -0.39 4.14
CA LEU A 23 5.91 -0.25 5.43
C LEU A 23 5.77 -1.59 6.18
N ASP A 24 5.52 -2.70 5.47
CA ASP A 24 5.44 -4.02 6.08
C ASP A 24 6.80 -4.51 6.59
N THR A 25 7.89 -4.13 5.91
CA THR A 25 9.25 -4.54 6.27
C THR A 25 9.88 -3.66 7.36
N LEU A 26 9.19 -2.61 7.81
CA LEU A 26 9.69 -1.76 8.89
C LEU A 26 9.78 -2.56 10.19
N ARG A 27 10.96 -2.51 10.82
CA ARG A 27 11.26 -3.18 12.10
C ARG A 27 10.42 -2.68 13.28
N VAL A 28 9.61 -1.65 13.09
CA VAL A 28 8.65 -1.16 14.08
C VAL A 28 7.60 -2.22 14.43
N HIS A 29 7.28 -3.13 13.49
CA HIS A 29 6.42 -4.28 13.76
C HIS A 29 7.03 -5.23 14.80
N ASP A 30 8.35 -5.31 14.89
CA ASP A 30 9.06 -6.18 15.85
C ASP A 30 9.44 -5.44 17.15
N LEU A 31 9.21 -4.13 17.22
CA LEU A 31 9.68 -3.31 18.35
C LEU A 31 9.00 -3.72 19.66
N HIS A 32 7.72 -4.10 19.60
CA HIS A 32 6.96 -4.61 20.75
C HIS A 32 7.56 -5.88 21.36
N LEU A 33 8.25 -6.72 20.57
CA LEU A 33 8.97 -7.91 21.08
C LEU A 33 10.18 -7.52 21.93
N ARG A 34 10.72 -6.31 21.73
CA ARG A 34 11.89 -5.78 22.45
C ARG A 34 11.53 -4.85 23.60
N THR A 35 10.29 -4.37 23.66
CA THR A 35 9.76 -3.49 24.72
C THR A 35 8.75 -4.20 25.62
N GLY A 36 8.53 -5.49 25.43
CA GLY A 36 7.51 -6.25 26.15
C GLY A 36 7.71 -6.33 27.67
N PRO A 37 6.66 -6.76 28.39
CA PRO A 37 6.59 -6.72 29.86
C PRO A 37 7.66 -7.55 30.58
N THR A 38 8.33 -8.47 29.87
CA THR A 38 9.47 -9.25 30.38
C THR A 38 10.78 -8.45 30.39
N THR A 39 10.84 -7.32 29.69
CA THR A 39 12.07 -6.54 29.49
C THR A 39 12.11 -5.32 30.42
N TRP A 40 10.97 -4.69 30.69
CA TRP A 40 10.86 -3.52 31.56
C TRP A 40 9.55 -3.56 32.37
N LEU A 41 9.64 -3.64 33.70
CA LEU A 41 8.47 -3.64 34.59
C LEU A 41 8.18 -2.22 35.08
N GLY A 42 6.97 -1.72 34.82
CA GLY A 42 6.48 -0.43 35.30
C GLY A 42 5.40 0.22 34.41
N PRO A 43 4.77 1.32 34.87
CA PRO A 43 3.74 2.03 34.11
C PRO A 43 4.26 2.70 32.83
N SER A 44 5.49 3.25 32.84
CA SER A 44 6.07 3.92 31.67
C SER A 44 6.39 2.96 30.50
N PRO A 45 6.98 1.76 30.73
CA PRO A 45 7.12 0.74 29.68
C PRO A 45 5.79 0.28 29.08
N SER A 46 4.74 0.17 29.91
CA SER A 46 3.42 -0.27 29.45
C SER A 46 2.77 0.75 28.50
N ALA A 47 2.92 2.05 28.80
CA ALA A 47 2.49 3.13 27.91
C ALA A 47 3.27 3.12 26.58
N CYS A 48 4.59 2.90 26.64
CA CYS A 48 5.43 2.79 25.46
C CYS A 48 5.01 1.59 24.57
N ASP A 49 4.75 0.41 25.14
CA ASP A 49 4.26 -0.75 24.37
C ASP A 49 2.92 -0.46 23.69
N ALA A 50 2.00 0.24 24.37
CA ALA A 50 0.72 0.65 23.80
C ALA A 50 0.90 1.60 22.60
N ASP A 51 1.77 2.60 22.73
CA ASP A 51 2.08 3.55 21.65
C ASP A 51 2.71 2.84 20.45
N VAL A 52 3.65 1.93 20.68
CA VAL A 52 4.30 1.14 19.63
C VAL A 52 3.29 0.26 18.88
N ARG A 53 2.37 -0.39 19.61
CA ARG A 53 1.29 -1.18 18.99
C ARG A 53 0.34 -0.31 18.16
N ALA A 54 -0.02 0.86 18.66
CA ALA A 54 -0.86 1.81 17.94
C ALA A 54 -0.20 2.27 16.63
N LEU A 55 1.10 2.59 16.68
CA LEU A 55 1.89 2.98 15.50
C LEU A 55 2.00 1.82 14.50
N ALA A 56 2.31 0.60 14.95
CA ALA A 56 2.37 -0.58 14.09
C ALA A 56 1.02 -0.84 13.39
N HIS A 57 -0.10 -0.72 14.12
CA HIS A 57 -1.43 -0.85 13.56
C HIS A 57 -1.74 0.24 12.52
N GLY A 58 -1.37 1.49 12.80
CA GLY A 58 -1.53 2.62 11.87
C GLY A 58 -0.73 2.42 10.56
N LEU A 59 0.49 1.87 10.66
CA LEU A 59 1.31 1.54 9.50
C LEU A 59 0.71 0.40 8.67
N SER A 60 0.20 -0.64 9.32
CA SER A 60 -0.50 -1.75 8.64
C SER A 60 -1.73 -1.24 7.88
N THR A 61 -2.53 -0.38 8.52
CA THR A 61 -3.71 0.24 7.88
C THR A 61 -3.31 1.08 6.67
N SER A 62 -2.24 1.86 6.81
CA SER A 62 -1.71 2.67 5.70
C SER A 62 -1.21 1.81 4.53
N ALA A 63 -0.52 0.69 4.82
CA ALA A 63 -0.08 -0.26 3.81
C ALA A 63 -1.28 -0.85 3.04
N ASP A 64 -2.35 -1.20 3.74
CA ASP A 64 -3.58 -1.68 3.12
C ASP A 64 -4.26 -0.63 2.23
N ASP A 65 -4.30 0.63 2.65
CA ASP A 65 -4.85 1.72 1.83
C ASP A 65 -4.04 1.96 0.56
N LEU A 66 -2.70 1.88 0.64
CA LEU A 66 -1.83 1.96 -0.53
C LEU A 66 -2.11 0.81 -1.50
N ARG A 67 -2.27 -0.43 -1.01
CA ARG A 67 -2.61 -1.60 -1.85
C ARG A 67 -3.99 -1.46 -2.50
N ARG A 68 -5.01 -1.04 -1.73
CA ARG A 68 -6.36 -0.78 -2.25
C ARG A 68 -6.33 0.27 -3.36
N THR A 69 -5.55 1.33 -3.17
CA THR A 69 -5.39 2.40 -4.15
C THR A 69 -4.68 1.92 -5.40
N ALA A 70 -3.58 1.17 -5.26
CA ALA A 70 -2.89 0.55 -6.40
C ALA A 70 -3.84 -0.32 -7.24
N ALA A 71 -4.65 -1.17 -6.60
CA ALA A 71 -5.62 -2.03 -7.29
C ALA A 71 -6.70 -1.21 -8.04
N ARG A 72 -7.14 -0.07 -7.48
CA ARG A 72 -8.06 0.85 -8.18
C ARG A 72 -7.43 1.46 -9.43
N LEU A 73 -6.17 1.90 -9.35
CA LEU A 73 -5.45 2.49 -10.48
C LEU A 73 -5.27 1.48 -11.62
N GLU A 74 -4.96 0.22 -11.30
CA GLU A 74 -4.83 -0.83 -12.32
C GLU A 74 -6.12 -1.16 -13.02
N ARG A 75 -7.24 -1.26 -12.27
CA ARG A 75 -8.56 -1.44 -12.87
C ARG A 75 -8.85 -0.30 -13.84
N ARG A 76 -8.58 0.94 -13.42
CA ARG A 76 -8.77 2.12 -14.30
C ARG A 76 -7.88 2.06 -15.55
N ALA A 77 -6.63 1.63 -15.42
CA ALA A 77 -5.74 1.45 -16.56
C ALA A 77 -6.25 0.37 -17.54
N ALA A 78 -6.81 -0.72 -17.01
CA ALA A 78 -7.41 -1.78 -17.83
C ALA A 78 -8.65 -1.27 -18.59
N ASP A 79 -9.50 -0.47 -17.94
CA ASP A 79 -10.66 0.15 -18.57
C ASP A 79 -10.26 1.09 -19.71
N LEU A 80 -9.21 1.90 -19.52
CA LEU A 80 -8.70 2.81 -20.56
C LEU A 80 -8.18 2.04 -21.78
N ASP A 81 -7.44 0.96 -21.55
CA ASP A 81 -6.95 0.13 -22.65
C ASP A 81 -8.08 -0.60 -23.38
N ALA A 82 -9.13 -1.01 -22.66
CA ALA A 82 -10.32 -1.60 -23.27
C ALA A 82 -11.07 -0.60 -24.14
N ALA A 83 -11.27 0.62 -23.64
CA ALA A 83 -11.89 1.71 -24.40
C ALA A 83 -11.08 2.07 -25.65
N ALA A 84 -9.74 2.17 -25.54
CA ALA A 84 -8.86 2.44 -26.67
C ALA A 84 -8.92 1.34 -27.73
N ARG A 85 -8.98 0.05 -27.32
CA ARG A 85 -9.17 -1.06 -28.26
C ARG A 85 -10.53 -1.00 -28.95
N ALA A 86 -11.60 -0.71 -28.22
CA ALA A 86 -12.94 -0.60 -28.79
C ALA A 86 -13.02 0.55 -29.81
N ALA A 87 -12.45 1.72 -29.49
CA ALA A 87 -12.39 2.85 -30.40
C ALA A 87 -11.59 2.55 -31.68
N ALA A 88 -10.45 1.86 -31.53
CA ALA A 88 -9.64 1.44 -32.68
C ALA A 88 -10.40 0.48 -33.61
N LEU A 89 -11.18 -0.46 -33.05
CA LEU A 89 -12.02 -1.37 -33.85
C LEU A 89 -13.17 -0.64 -34.55
N ALA A 90 -13.77 0.37 -33.90
CA ALA A 90 -14.88 1.14 -34.46
C ALA A 90 -14.44 2.11 -35.58
N GLY A 91 -13.21 2.62 -35.54
CA GLY A 91 -12.67 3.54 -36.57
C GLY A 91 -12.04 2.87 -37.79
N ILE A 92 -12.08 1.53 -37.89
CA ILE A 92 -11.61 0.76 -39.06
C ILE A 92 -12.80 0.39 -40.00
N ASN A 93 -14.02 0.84 -39.67
CA ASN A 93 -15.24 0.67 -40.48
C ASN A 93 -15.70 2.01 -41.04
#